data_AF-A0A9N9SRP2-F1
#
_entry.id   AF-A0A9N9SRP2-F1
#
_cell.length_a   1.000
_cell.length_b   1.000
_cell.length_c   1.000
_cell.angle_alpha   90.00
_cell.angle_beta   90.00
_cell.angle_gamma   90.00
#
_symmetry.space_group_name_H-M   'P 1'
#
loop_
_entity.id
_entity.type
_entity.pdbx_description
1 polymer ?
#
loop_
_entity_poly.entity_id
_entity_poly.type
_entity_poly.pdbx_seq_one_letter_code
_entity_poly.pdbx_strand_id
1 'polypeptide(L)'
;MKKRVLVFSLLIFIFSFIAGEPLTCYKCRDSLKGVCIDGDKNKMKTIKCYENEVCVTIQSKTTQGSNYYITTTNGCDASDICEEETINPMKNTKTILCLTCNTTLCNSGSLYKSSILTVMFVNIFLYLAHTISFSNDLF
;
A
#
# COMPACT_ATOMS: atom_id res chain seq x y z
N MET A 1 -3.62 -9.09 -51.16
CA MET A 1 -4.28 -9.69 -49.99
C MET A 1 -3.43 -9.71 -48.71
N LYS A 2 -2.10 -9.94 -48.76
CA LYS A 2 -1.23 -10.00 -47.56
C LYS A 2 -1.17 -8.73 -46.67
N LYS A 3 -1.25 -7.52 -47.25
CA LYS A 3 -1.20 -6.27 -46.47
C LYS A 3 -2.43 -6.02 -45.60
N ARG A 4 -3.63 -6.52 -45.97
CA ARG A 4 -4.86 -6.33 -45.19
C ARG A 4 -4.89 -7.21 -43.93
N VAL A 5 -4.32 -8.41 -44.00
CA VAL A 5 -4.25 -9.35 -42.86
C VAL A 5 -3.32 -8.82 -41.76
N LEU A 6 -2.22 -8.19 -42.14
CA LEU A 6 -1.22 -7.66 -41.20
C LEU A 6 -1.75 -6.46 -40.40
N VAL A 7 -2.55 -5.59 -41.04
CA VAL A 7 -3.21 -4.45 -40.38
C VAL A 7 -4.28 -4.90 -39.38
N PHE A 8 -5.07 -5.92 -39.74
CA PHE A 8 -6.08 -6.48 -38.83
C PHE A 8 -5.43 -7.16 -37.61
N SER A 9 -4.33 -7.88 -37.79
CA SER A 9 -3.60 -8.49 -36.66
C SER A 9 -2.98 -7.46 -35.72
N LEU A 10 -2.48 -6.35 -36.27
CA LEU A 10 -1.90 -5.25 -35.48
C LEU A 10 -2.99 -4.51 -34.67
N LEU A 11 -4.17 -4.29 -35.26
CA LEU A 11 -5.30 -3.67 -34.58
C LEU A 11 -5.82 -4.54 -33.42
N ILE A 12 -5.92 -5.85 -33.59
CA ILE A 12 -6.32 -6.77 -32.50
C ILE A 12 -5.30 -6.73 -31.36
N PHE A 13 -4.01 -6.68 -31.66
CA PHE A 13 -2.96 -6.56 -30.64
C PHE A 13 -3.04 -5.24 -29.86
N ILE A 14 -3.35 -4.13 -30.54
CA ILE A 14 -3.53 -2.82 -29.90
C ILE A 14 -4.80 -2.78 -29.05
N PHE A 15 -5.91 -3.36 -29.52
CA PHE A 15 -7.16 -3.43 -28.75
C PHE A 15 -7.04 -4.28 -27.48
N SER A 16 -6.25 -5.35 -27.51
CA SER A 16 -5.99 -6.19 -26.33
C SER A 16 -5.19 -5.47 -25.24
N PHE A 17 -4.39 -4.45 -25.59
CA PHE A 17 -3.62 -3.66 -24.61
C PHE A 17 -4.42 -2.56 -23.92
N ILE A 18 -5.60 -2.19 -24.46
CA ILE A 18 -6.43 -1.11 -23.90
C ILE A 18 -7.33 -1.63 -22.77
N ALA A 19 -7.60 -2.93 -22.72
CA ALA A 19 -8.26 -3.56 -21.59
C ALA A 19 -7.23 -3.84 -20.49
N GLY A 20 -6.80 -2.78 -19.78
CA GLY A 20 -6.01 -2.94 -18.56
C GLY A 20 -6.73 -3.89 -17.61
N GLU A 21 -6.04 -4.93 -17.14
CA GLU A 21 -6.63 -5.84 -16.16
C GLU A 21 -6.98 -5.06 -14.88
N PRO A 22 -8.15 -5.31 -14.26
CA PRO A 22 -8.52 -4.61 -13.04
C PRO A 22 -7.52 -4.89 -11.92
N LEU A 23 -7.08 -3.83 -11.24
CA LEU A 23 -6.17 -3.93 -10.10
C LEU A 23 -6.72 -4.93 -9.09
N THR A 24 -5.89 -5.88 -8.65
CA THR A 24 -6.28 -6.89 -7.66
C THR A 24 -5.42 -6.75 -6.42
N CYS A 25 -6.04 -6.69 -5.23
CA CYS A 25 -5.35 -6.49 -3.96
C CYS A 25 -5.66 -7.62 -2.98
N TYR A 26 -4.83 -7.78 -1.96
CA TYR A 26 -5.16 -8.63 -0.81
C TYR A 26 -6.22 -7.97 0.06
N LYS A 27 -7.10 -8.78 0.61
CA LYS A 27 -8.17 -8.39 1.52
C LYS A 27 -8.12 -9.24 2.78
N CYS A 28 -7.99 -8.57 3.91
CA CYS A 28 -8.07 -9.19 5.22
C CYS A 28 -8.34 -8.12 6.28
N ARG A 29 -8.77 -8.55 7.46
CA ARG A 29 -8.89 -7.68 8.64
C ARG A 29 -8.65 -8.52 9.89
N ASP A 30 -7.60 -8.22 10.63
CA ASP A 30 -7.20 -8.97 11.81
C ASP A 30 -6.87 -8.03 12.97
N SER A 31 -7.03 -8.51 14.21
CA SER A 31 -6.62 -7.80 15.41
C SER A 31 -5.60 -8.64 16.19
N LEU A 32 -4.45 -8.05 16.53
CA LEU A 32 -3.34 -8.65 17.30
C LEU A 32 -2.62 -9.86 16.66
N LYS A 33 -3.33 -10.76 15.97
CA LYS A 33 -2.79 -11.90 15.23
C LYS A 33 -3.71 -12.27 14.08
N GLY A 34 -3.14 -12.72 12.96
CA GLY A 34 -3.91 -13.20 11.82
C GLY A 34 -3.16 -13.00 10.52
N VAL A 35 -3.79 -13.38 9.42
CA VAL A 35 -3.16 -13.45 8.10
C VAL A 35 -2.65 -12.08 7.63
N CYS A 36 -3.39 -10.99 7.89
CA CYS A 36 -2.94 -9.63 7.59
C CYS A 36 -1.61 -9.28 8.27
N ILE A 37 -1.45 -9.73 9.51
CA ILE A 37 -0.31 -9.39 10.36
C ILE A 37 0.87 -10.30 10.04
N ASP A 38 0.60 -11.59 9.83
CA ASP A 38 1.60 -12.59 9.50
C ASP A 38 2.18 -12.40 8.09
N GLY A 39 1.45 -11.72 7.20
CA GLY A 39 1.89 -11.50 5.82
C GLY A 39 1.81 -12.76 4.95
N ASP A 40 1.09 -13.80 5.39
CA ASP A 40 0.99 -15.08 4.68
C ASP A 40 0.06 -14.95 3.46
N LYS A 41 0.67 -14.63 2.32
CA LYS A 41 0.01 -14.43 1.01
C LYS A 41 -0.87 -15.61 0.61
N ASN A 42 -0.52 -16.83 1.00
CA ASN A 42 -1.26 -18.04 0.60
C ASN A 42 -2.60 -18.17 1.33
N LYS A 43 -2.78 -17.44 2.43
CA LYS A 43 -4.00 -17.47 3.24
C LYS A 43 -4.83 -16.20 3.09
N MET A 44 -4.29 -15.16 2.46
CA MET A 44 -5.02 -13.91 2.23
C MET A 44 -5.99 -14.08 1.07
N LYS A 45 -7.21 -13.58 1.24
CA LYS A 45 -8.15 -13.46 0.14
C LYS A 45 -7.72 -12.32 -0.78
N THR A 46 -8.14 -12.38 -2.03
CA THR A 46 -7.93 -11.31 -3.00
C THR A 46 -9.26 -10.64 -3.36
N ILE A 47 -9.20 -9.39 -3.78
CA ILE A 47 -10.33 -8.58 -4.23
C ILE A 47 -9.91 -7.77 -5.46
N LYS A 48 -10.82 -7.62 -6.42
CA LYS A 48 -10.65 -6.71 -7.55
C LYS A 48 -11.12 -5.31 -7.14
N CYS A 49 -10.31 -4.31 -7.41
CA CYS A 49 -10.61 -2.92 -7.14
C CYS A 49 -11.35 -2.26 -8.30
N TYR A 50 -12.02 -1.14 -8.01
CA TYR A 50 -12.60 -0.26 -9.03
C TYR A 50 -11.52 0.58 -9.74
N GLU A 51 -11.85 1.20 -10.87
CA GLU A 51 -10.88 1.90 -11.75
C GLU A 51 -10.06 3.01 -11.08
N ASN A 52 -10.56 3.60 -9.98
CA ASN A 52 -9.90 4.69 -9.24
C ASN A 52 -9.41 4.28 -7.85
N GLU A 53 -9.44 2.99 -7.55
CA GLU A 53 -8.99 2.47 -6.26
C GLU A 53 -7.55 1.95 -6.35
N VAL A 54 -6.85 2.04 -5.22
CA VAL A 54 -5.51 1.50 -5.01
C VAL A 54 -5.54 0.43 -3.93
N CYS A 55 -4.53 -0.43 -3.89
CA CYS A 55 -4.37 -1.33 -2.76
C CYS A 55 -4.00 -0.54 -1.52
N VAL A 56 -4.76 -0.72 -0.44
CA VAL A 56 -4.51 -0.06 0.84
C VAL A 56 -4.12 -1.06 1.91
N THR A 57 -3.37 -0.57 2.88
CA THR A 57 -3.02 -1.23 4.13
C THR A 57 -3.13 -0.20 5.26
N ILE A 58 -4.10 -0.41 6.17
CA ILE A 58 -4.36 0.48 7.29
C ILE A 58 -4.12 -0.27 8.59
N GLN A 59 -3.30 0.30 9.47
CA GLN A 59 -3.24 -0.11 10.87
C GLN A 59 -3.83 0.96 11.76
N SER A 60 -4.72 0.54 12.65
CA SER A 60 -5.34 1.43 13.61
C SER A 60 -5.13 0.89 15.02
N LYS A 61 -4.76 1.79 15.93
CA LYS A 61 -4.72 1.54 17.37
C LYS A 61 -6.03 2.04 17.97
N THR A 62 -6.77 1.16 18.62
CA THR A 62 -7.96 1.57 19.39
C THR A 62 -7.69 1.41 20.87
N THR A 63 -8.02 2.45 21.64
CA THR A 63 -7.81 2.49 23.10
C THR A 63 -9.13 2.26 23.83
N GLN A 64 -9.15 1.30 24.75
CA GLN A 64 -10.30 0.97 25.59
C GLN A 64 -9.84 0.92 27.05
N GLY A 65 -10.05 2.02 27.78
CA GLY A 65 -9.52 2.19 29.13
C GLY A 65 -7.98 2.24 29.12
N SER A 66 -7.34 1.41 29.94
CA SER A 66 -5.88 1.23 29.96
C SER A 66 -5.33 0.30 28.87
N ASN A 67 -6.21 -0.40 28.15
CA ASN A 67 -5.84 -1.37 27.13
C ASN A 67 -5.87 -0.74 25.74
N TYR A 68 -5.09 -1.31 24.83
CA TYR A 68 -5.17 -0.98 23.41
C TYR A 68 -5.13 -2.25 22.56
N TYR A 69 -5.77 -2.19 21.39
CA TYR A 69 -5.68 -3.23 20.36
C TYR A 69 -5.28 -2.61 19.03
N ILE A 70 -4.43 -3.34 18.29
CA ILE A 70 -4.01 -2.97 16.95
C ILE A 70 -4.79 -3.83 15.96
N THR A 71 -5.44 -3.18 15.01
CA THR A 71 -6.15 -3.82 13.90
C THR A 71 -5.44 -3.48 12.60
N THR A 72 -5.13 -4.49 11.80
CA THR A 72 -4.58 -4.35 10.45
C THR A 72 -5.65 -4.72 9.43
N THR A 73 -5.84 -3.86 8.44
CA THR A 73 -6.83 -4.04 7.37
C THR A 73 -6.16 -3.83 6.02
N ASN A 74 -6.34 -4.80 5.12
CA ASN A 74 -5.90 -4.71 3.73
C ASN A 74 -7.13 -4.72 2.82
N GLY A 75 -7.09 -3.97 1.72
CA GLY A 75 -8.19 -3.91 0.75
C GLY A 75 -7.90 -3.00 -0.43
N CYS A 76 -8.99 -2.51 -1.03
CA CYS A 76 -8.99 -1.45 -2.05
C CYS A 76 -9.61 -0.20 -1.42
N ASP A 77 -9.09 0.97 -1.73
CA ASP A 77 -9.69 2.25 -1.33
C ASP A 77 -9.22 3.37 -2.29
N ALA A 78 -9.75 4.58 -2.14
CA ALA A 78 -9.33 5.74 -2.92
C ALA A 78 -7.84 6.07 -2.68
N SER A 79 -7.18 6.66 -3.67
CA SER A 79 -5.73 6.93 -3.61
C SER A 79 -5.33 7.92 -2.51
N ASP A 80 -6.24 8.80 -2.13
CA ASP A 80 -6.11 9.87 -1.14
C ASP A 80 -6.47 9.44 0.29
N ILE A 81 -6.89 8.18 0.51
CA ILE A 81 -7.32 7.67 1.82
C ILE A 81 -6.29 7.86 2.95
N CYS A 82 -5.00 7.92 2.62
CA CYS A 82 -3.92 8.09 3.59
C CYS A 82 -3.49 9.55 3.79
N GLU A 83 -4.01 10.49 3.01
CA GLU A 83 -3.74 11.93 3.17
C GLU A 83 -4.58 12.53 4.30
N GLU A 84 -5.72 11.90 4.61
CA GLU A 84 -6.53 12.26 5.76
C GLU A 84 -5.96 11.62 7.04
N GLU A 85 -5.38 12.43 7.95
CA GLU A 85 -5.22 12.01 9.34
C GLU A 85 -6.60 11.85 9.99
N THR A 86 -7.23 10.68 9.81
CA THR A 86 -8.51 10.37 10.46
C THR A 86 -8.26 10.00 11.92
N ILE A 87 -8.05 11.00 12.77
CA ILE A 87 -8.34 10.84 14.19
C ILE A 87 -9.86 10.79 14.27
N ASN A 88 -10.42 9.62 14.59
CA ASN A 88 -11.85 9.51 14.86
C ASN A 88 -12.07 9.63 16.37
N PRO A 89 -12.31 10.86 16.90
CA PRO A 89 -12.42 11.08 18.34
C PRO A 89 -13.58 10.32 18.98
N MET A 90 -14.60 9.90 18.21
CA MET A 90 -15.70 9.10 18.73
C MET A 90 -15.33 7.64 19.04
N LYS A 91 -14.18 7.14 18.57
CA LYS A 91 -13.83 5.70 18.72
C LYS A 91 -12.56 5.42 19.51
N ASN A 92 -11.87 6.43 20.05
CA ASN A 92 -10.51 6.27 20.61
C ASN A 92 -9.58 5.51 19.64
N THR A 93 -9.85 5.60 18.34
CA THR A 93 -9.14 4.91 17.28
C THR A 93 -8.27 5.91 16.56
N LYS A 94 -6.96 5.63 16.55
CA LYS A 94 -5.96 6.40 15.82
C LYS A 94 -5.38 5.52 14.71
N THR A 95 -5.41 6.01 13.48
CA THR A 95 -4.61 5.43 12.40
C THR A 95 -3.13 5.64 12.73
N ILE A 96 -2.38 4.53 12.81
CA ILE A 96 -0.94 4.54 13.10
C ILE A 96 -0.10 4.25 11.86
N LEU A 97 -0.71 3.66 10.84
CA LEU A 97 -0.09 3.41 9.56
C LEU A 97 -1.17 3.40 8.47
N CYS A 98 -0.88 4.06 7.35
CA CYS A 98 -1.68 3.98 6.15
C CYS A 98 -0.70 3.93 4.97
N LEU A 99 -0.81 2.90 4.14
CA LEU A 99 0.02 2.71 2.96
C LEU A 99 -0.86 2.39 1.77
N THR A 100 -0.58 3.04 0.64
CA THR A 100 -1.20 2.76 -0.65
C THR A 100 -0.18 2.25 -1.66
N CYS A 101 -0.62 1.44 -2.61
CA CYS A 101 0.18 1.01 -3.75
C CYS A 101 -0.72 0.63 -4.94
N ASN A 102 -0.24 0.90 -6.16
CA ASN A 102 -1.03 0.77 -7.39
C ASN A 102 -0.56 -0.41 -8.27
N THR A 103 -0.12 -1.50 -7.63
CA THR A 103 0.32 -2.71 -8.33
C THR A 103 -0.40 -3.93 -7.78
N THR A 104 -0.72 -4.88 -8.64
CA THR A 104 -1.48 -6.07 -8.26
C THR A 104 -0.79 -6.81 -7.11
N LEU A 105 -1.54 -7.10 -6.04
CA LEU A 105 -1.13 -7.85 -4.85
C LEU A 105 0.04 -7.23 -4.07
N CYS A 106 0.22 -5.91 -4.15
CA CYS A 106 1.31 -5.20 -3.46
C CYS A 106 1.12 -5.10 -1.94
N ASN A 107 -0.13 -5.08 -1.46
CA ASN A 107 -0.49 -4.92 -0.05
C ASN A 107 -0.41 -6.23 0.77
N SER A 108 0.60 -7.04 0.52
CA SER A 108 0.76 -8.38 1.13
C SER A 108 1.23 -8.39 2.59
N GLY A 109 1.42 -7.23 3.23
CA GLY A 109 2.02 -7.14 4.57
C GLY A 109 3.51 -7.50 4.65
N SER A 110 4.09 -8.21 3.66
CA SER A 110 5.54 -8.49 3.60
C SER A 110 6.40 -7.21 3.57
N LEU A 111 5.83 -6.11 3.08
CA LEU A 111 6.50 -4.81 3.06
C LEU A 111 6.78 -4.29 4.47
N TYR A 112 6.14 -4.75 5.55
CA TYR A 112 6.46 -4.27 6.90
C TYR A 112 7.91 -4.57 7.32
N LYS A 113 8.48 -5.70 6.87
CA LYS A 113 9.89 -6.02 7.15
C LYS A 113 10.88 -5.20 6.30
N SER A 114 10.48 -4.78 5.10
CA SER A 114 11.34 -4.01 4.20
C SER A 114 11.15 -2.48 4.38
N SER A 115 9.94 -2.05 4.74
CA SER A 115 9.50 -0.66 4.93
C SER A 115 10.05 -0.04 6.21
N ILE A 116 10.10 -0.78 7.33
CA ILE A 116 10.80 -0.27 8.54
C ILE A 116 12.29 -0.07 8.22
N LEU A 117 12.91 -0.99 7.47
CA LEU A 117 14.30 -0.88 7.09
C LEU A 117 14.51 0.32 6.15
N THR A 118 13.67 0.50 5.13
CA THR A 118 13.79 1.63 4.19
C THR A 118 13.44 2.97 4.84
N VAL A 119 12.45 3.05 5.72
CA VAL A 119 12.16 4.27 6.49
C VAL A 119 13.32 4.59 7.43
N MET A 120 13.93 3.60 8.09
CA MET A 120 15.15 3.81 8.88
C MET A 120 16.32 4.27 7.99
N PHE A 121 16.53 3.65 6.83
CA PHE A 121 17.58 4.08 5.89
C PHE A 121 17.35 5.49 5.37
N VAL A 122 16.14 5.85 4.96
CA VAL A 122 15.81 7.21 4.47
C VAL A 122 16.03 8.26 5.58
N ASN A 123 15.61 7.97 6.81
CA ASN A 123 15.86 8.87 7.95
C ASN A 123 17.35 8.98 8.29
N ILE A 124 18.11 7.89 8.21
CA ILE A 124 19.58 7.90 8.40
C ILE A 124 20.28 8.71 7.28
N PHE A 125 19.88 8.51 6.02
CA PHE A 125 20.42 9.27 4.89
C PHE A 125 20.12 10.76 5.00
N LEU A 126 18.89 11.14 5.40
CA LEU A 126 18.53 12.54 5.65
C LEU A 126 19.33 13.14 6.81
N TYR A 127 19.52 12.40 7.91
CA TYR A 127 20.33 12.85 9.04
C TYR A 127 21.80 13.05 8.63
N LEU A 128 22.39 12.08 7.92
CA LEU A 128 23.76 12.18 7.43
C LEU A 128 23.92 13.34 6.44
N ALA A 129 22.99 13.51 5.50
CA ALA A 129 23.00 14.65 4.58
C ALA A 129 22.96 16.00 5.32
N HIS A 130 22.09 16.13 6.34
CA HIS A 130 22.03 17.33 7.17
C HIS A 130 23.33 17.60 7.92
N THR A 131 23.98 16.56 8.47
CA THR A 131 25.25 16.71 9.19
C THR A 131 26.42 17.07 8.26
N ILE A 132 26.43 16.55 7.03
CA ILE A 132 27.47 16.84 6.03
C ILE A 132 27.32 18.27 5.49
N SER A 133 26.08 18.71 5.23
CA SER A 133 25.81 20.10 4.83
C SER A 133 26.24 21.10 5.91
N PHE A 134 26.03 20.81 7.19
CA PHE A 134 26.49 21.68 8.27
C PHE A 134 28.02 21.70 8.46
N SER A 135 28.74 20.65 8.07
CA SER A 135 30.21 20.62 8.17
C SER A 135 30.93 21.40 7.06
N ASN A 136 30.27 21.68 5.93
CA ASN A 136 30.86 22.41 4.80
C ASN A 136 30.68 23.93 4.88
N ASP A 137 29.89 24.43 5.84
CA ASP A 137 29.71 25.88 6.07
C ASP A 137 30.65 26.44 7.16
N LEU A 138 31.63 25.66 7.62
CA LEU A 138 32.53 26.03 8.73
C LEU A 138 34.04 25.87 8.44
N PHE A 139 34.43 25.83 7.17
CA PHE A 139 35.83 25.98 6.74
C PHE A 139 35.98 26.96 5.58
#